data_AF-A0A7L5AHZ5-F1
#
_entry.id   AF-A0A7L5AHZ5-F1
#
_cell.length_a   1.000
_cell.length_b   1.000
_cell.length_c   1.000
_cell.angle_alpha   90.00
_cell.angle_beta   90.00
_cell.angle_gamma   90.00
#
_symmetry.space_group_name_H-M   'P 1'
#
loop_
_entity.id
_entity.type
_entity.pdbx_description
1 polymer ?
#
loop_
_entity_poly.entity_id
_entity_poly.type
_entity_poly.pdbx_seq_one_letter_code
_entity_poly.pdbx_strand_id
1 'polypeptide(L)'
;MDQTPAPQRRRGSGLGWPWGALAGGAIGFALASVIYLLITPVLEESTGWVRELQGLSWNLVPALTLVGAVLGGVLMAARRRR
;
A
#
# COMPACT_ATOMS: atom_id res chain seq x y z
N MET A 1 43.33 26.52 -10.50
CA MET A 1 42.08 26.62 -9.73
C MET A 1 41.31 25.34 -10.00
N ASP A 2 41.58 24.29 -9.23
CA ASP A 2 40.97 22.98 -9.46
C ASP A 2 39.65 22.91 -8.71
N GLN A 3 38.55 23.13 -9.44
CA GLN A 3 37.21 22.85 -8.96
C GLN A 3 37.01 21.33 -9.00
N THR A 4 37.33 20.63 -7.91
CA THR A 4 36.88 19.24 -7.73
C THR A 4 35.35 19.27 -7.58
N PRO A 5 34.56 18.69 -8.51
CA PRO A 5 33.12 18.63 -8.33
C PRO A 5 32.84 17.82 -7.07
N ALA A 6 32.13 18.42 -6.11
CA ALA A 6 31.70 17.73 -4.90
C ALA A 6 30.95 16.45 -5.31
N PRO A 7 31.21 15.29 -4.68
CA PRO A 7 30.52 14.06 -5.00
C PRO A 7 29.03 14.29 -4.77
N GLN A 8 28.28 14.35 -5.86
CA GLN A 8 26.83 14.44 -5.86
C GLN A 8 26.35 13.22 -5.08
N ARG A 9 25.90 13.42 -3.83
CA ARG A 9 25.35 12.36 -2.99
C ARG A 9 24.21 11.74 -3.78
N ARG A 10 24.48 10.63 -4.48
CA ARG A 10 23.45 9.78 -5.08
C ARG A 10 22.56 9.40 -3.91
N ARG A 11 21.39 10.02 -3.86
CA ARG A 11 20.31 9.75 -2.92
C ARG A 11 19.86 8.34 -3.25
N GLY A 12 20.61 7.35 -2.78
CA GLY A 12 20.33 5.95 -3.02
C GLY A 12 19.01 5.65 -2.35
N SER A 13 17.92 5.69 -3.11
CA SER A 13 16.64 5.05 -2.78
C SER A 13 16.78 3.52 -2.79
N GLY A 14 17.97 3.02 -2.45
CA GLY A 14 18.46 1.70 -2.80
C GLY A 14 17.66 0.63 -2.07
N LEU A 15 16.82 -0.08 -2.80
CA LEU A 15 16.20 -1.35 -2.43
C LEU A 15 15.23 -1.38 -1.22
N GLY A 16 15.34 -0.47 -0.25
CA GLY A 16 14.53 -0.50 0.97
C GLY A 16 13.09 -0.06 0.76
N TRP A 17 12.89 0.98 -0.06
CA TRP A 17 11.54 1.45 -0.41
C TRP A 17 10.72 0.39 -1.16
N PRO A 18 11.23 -0.25 -2.24
CA PRO A 18 10.45 -1.26 -2.95
C PRO A 18 10.16 -2.48 -2.06
N TRP A 19 11.08 -2.90 -1.18
CA TRP A 19 10.80 -3.97 -0.22
C TRP A 19 9.74 -3.58 0.81
N GLY A 20 9.81 -2.36 1.34
CA GLY A 20 8.77 -1.83 2.22
C GLY A 20 7.41 -1.78 1.54
N ALA A 21 7.38 -1.38 0.27
CA ALA A 21 6.15 -1.31 -0.52
C ALA A 21 5.55 -2.69 -0.83
N LEU A 22 6.38 -3.68 -1.14
CA LEU A 22 5.92 -5.05 -1.34
C LEU A 22 5.35 -5.64 -0.04
N ALA A 23 6.06 -5.48 1.08
CA ALA A 23 5.60 -5.98 2.38
C ALA A 23 4.30 -5.29 2.83
N GLY A 24 4.26 -3.97 2.73
CA GLY A 24 3.06 -3.20 3.07
C GLY A 24 1.89 -3.49 2.14
N GLY A 25 2.15 -3.66 0.85
CA GLY A 25 1.14 -4.04 -0.14
C GLY A 25 0.57 -5.44 0.12
N ALA A 26 1.42 -6.42 0.46
CA ALA A 26 0.98 -7.76 0.82
C ALA A 26 0.09 -7.77 2.07
N ILE A 27 0.45 -6.99 3.10
CA ILE A 27 -0.40 -6.83 4.30
C ILE A 27 -1.73 -6.15 3.93
N GLY A 28 -1.69 -5.08 3.14
CA GLY A 28 -2.88 -4.37 2.68
C GLY A 28 -3.82 -5.28 1.89
N PHE A 29 -3.27 -6.08 0.97
CA PHE A 29 -4.01 -7.07 0.20
C PHE A 29 -4.64 -8.16 1.09
N ALA A 30 -3.86 -8.73 2.03
CA ALA A 30 -4.36 -9.74 2.94
C ALA A 30 -5.52 -9.21 3.81
N LEU A 31 -5.34 -8.01 4.39
CA LEU A 31 -6.37 -7.37 5.20
C LEU A 31 -7.64 -7.10 4.39
N ALA A 32 -7.47 -6.56 3.19
CA ALA A 32 -8.59 -6.27 2.30
C ALA A 32 -9.33 -7.53 1.83
N SER A 33 -8.59 -8.60 1.55
CA SER A 33 -9.17 -9.89 1.17
C SER A 33 -9.99 -10.50 2.31
N VAL A 34 -9.48 -10.42 3.55
CA VAL A 34 -10.23 -10.87 4.73
C VAL A 34 -11.50 -10.02 4.92
N ILE A 35 -11.39 -8.70 4.84
CA ILE A 35 -12.54 -7.79 4.97
C ILE A 35 -13.57 -8.08 3.86
N TYR A 36 -13.11 -8.27 2.62
CA TYR A 36 -13.97 -8.61 1.49
C TYR A 36 -14.75 -9.90 1.76
N LEU A 37 -14.05 -10.98 2.11
CA LEU A 37 -14.67 -12.28 2.41
C LEU A 37 -15.67 -12.23 3.57
N LEU A 38 -15.45 -11.38 4.57
CA LEU A 38 -16.37 -11.23 5.70
C LEU A 38 -17.60 -10.39 5.34
N ILE A 39 -17.45 -9.39 4.47
CA ILE A 39 -18.53 -8.49 4.09
C ILE A 39 -19.38 -9.09 2.96
N THR A 40 -18.81 -9.89 2.05
CA THR A 40 -19.53 -10.54 0.94
C THR A 40 -20.82 -11.27 1.34
N PRO A 41 -20.83 -12.20 2.33
CA PRO A 41 -22.06 -12.89 2.70
C PRO A 41 -23.13 -11.93 3.25
N VAL A 42 -22.71 -10.91 3.99
CA VAL A 42 -23.62 -9.87 4.51
C VAL A 42 -24.23 -9.06 3.37
N LEU A 43 -23.44 -8.71 2.35
CA LEU A 43 -23.92 -7.98 1.18
C LEU A 43 -24.88 -8.81 0.32
N GLU A 44 -24.64 -10.11 0.18
CA GLU A 44 -25.49 -11.03 -0.59
C GLU A 44 -26.86 -11.24 0.05
N GLU A 45 -26.95 -11.27 1.38
CA GLU A 45 -28.21 -11.35 2.11
C GLU A 45 -28.97 -10.01 2.17
N SER A 46 -28.32 -8.90 1.83
CA SER A 46 -28.87 -7.56 1.97
C SER A 46 -29.56 -7.04 0.70
N THR A 47 -30.85 -6.72 0.80
CA THR A 47 -31.61 -6.05 -0.29
C THR A 47 -31.60 -4.52 -0.14
N GLY A 48 -31.40 -3.77 -1.23
CA GLY A 48 -31.49 -2.29 -1.25
C GLY A 48 -30.14 -1.57 -1.36
N TRP A 49 -29.97 -0.43 -0.67
CA TRP A 49 -28.76 0.42 -0.68
C TRP A 49 -27.46 -0.33 -0.34
N VAL A 50 -27.56 -1.40 0.45
CA VAL A 50 -26.41 -2.24 0.81
C VAL A 50 -25.85 -2.99 -0.42
N ARG A 51 -26.66 -3.24 -1.46
CA ARG A 51 -26.17 -3.80 -2.73
C ARG A 51 -25.28 -2.82 -3.50
N GLU A 52 -25.45 -1.51 -3.32
CA GLU A 52 -24.53 -0.52 -3.92
C GLU A 52 -23.17 -0.53 -3.22
N LEU A 53 -23.12 -0.86 -1.93
CA LEU A 53 -21.87 -1.05 -1.19
C LEU A 53 -21.08 -2.27 -1.71
N GLN A 54 -21.75 -3.24 -2.34
CA GLN A 54 -21.07 -4.36 -3.01
C GLN A 54 -20.21 -3.88 -4.18
N GLY A 55 -20.66 -2.88 -4.93
CA GLY A 55 -19.85 -2.23 -5.96
C GLY A 55 -18.62 -1.51 -5.38
N LEU A 56 -18.75 -0.89 -4.21
CA LEU A 56 -17.63 -0.24 -3.51
C LEU A 56 -16.65 -1.24 -2.87
N SER A 57 -17.15 -2.40 -2.41
CA SER A 57 -16.33 -3.45 -1.83
C SER A 57 -15.30 -4.01 -2.82
N TRP A 58 -15.62 -4.00 -4.11
CA TRP A 58 -14.71 -4.39 -5.19
C TRP A 58 -13.48 -3.46 -5.32
N ASN A 59 -13.66 -2.17 -5.01
CA ASN A 59 -12.56 -1.19 -5.02
C ASN A 59 -11.73 -1.22 -3.74
N LEU A 60 -12.23 -1.87 -2.69
CA LEU A 60 -11.62 -1.88 -1.36
C LEU A 60 -10.29 -2.67 -1.37
N VAL A 61 -10.25 -3.77 -2.13
CA VAL A 61 -9.04 -4.61 -2.30
C VAL A 61 -7.87 -3.87 -2.95
N PRO A 62 -8.00 -3.29 -4.17
CA PRO A 62 -6.91 -2.54 -4.77
C PRO A 62 -6.56 -1.27 -3.98
N ALA A 63 -7.53 -0.58 -3.38
CA ALA A 63 -7.28 0.63 -2.60
C ALA A 63 -6.43 0.35 -1.35
N LEU A 64 -6.80 -0.64 -0.54
CA LEU A 64 -6.04 -1.00 0.66
C LEU A 64 -4.68 -1.60 0.34
N THR A 65 -4.55 -2.32 -0.78
CA THR A 65 -3.26 -2.81 -1.27
C THR A 65 -2.31 -1.66 -1.60
N LEU A 66 -2.80 -0.64 -2.33
CA LEU A 66 -2.03 0.55 -2.68
C LEU A 66 -1.65 1.38 -1.44
N VAL A 67 -2.59 1.59 -0.51
CA VAL A 67 -2.34 2.30 0.75
C VAL A 67 -1.28 1.57 1.56
N GLY A 68 -1.39 0.25 1.70
CA GLY A 68 -0.40 -0.58 2.37
C GLY A 68 0.98 -0.45 1.73
N ALA A 69 1.06 -0.50 0.39
CA ALA A 69 2.32 -0.38 -0.33
C ALA A 69 2.99 1.00 -0.14
N VAL A 70 2.21 2.08 -0.22
CA VAL A 70 2.73 3.43 0.00
C VAL A 70 3.23 3.58 1.43
N LEU A 71 2.45 3.17 2.43
CA LEU A 71 2.83 3.28 3.84
C LEU A 71 4.07 2.45 4.16
N GLY A 72 4.14 1.21 3.68
CA GLY A 72 5.30 0.34 3.90
C GLY A 72 6.57 0.90 3.26
N GLY A 73 6.46 1.43 2.03
CA GLY A 73 7.58 2.08 1.34
C GLY A 73 8.07 3.34 2.08
N VAL A 74 7.13 4.21 2.49
CA VAL A 74 7.44 5.44 3.24
C VAL A 74 8.08 5.13 4.59
N LEU A 75 7.54 4.16 5.34
CA LEU A 75 8.05 3.78 6.65
C LEU A 75 9.47 3.23 6.56
N MET A 76 9.75 2.39 5.55
CA MET A 76 11.08 1.83 5.34
C MET A 76 12.09 2.87 4.84
N ALA A 77 11.64 3.82 4.02
CA ALA A 77 12.46 4.96 3.60
C ALA A 77 12.74 5.95 4.75
N ALA A 78 11.77 6.17 5.63
CA ALA A 78 11.94 7.00 6.83
C ALA A 78 12.91 6.36 7.83
N ARG A 79 12.83 5.03 8.01
CA ARG A 79 13.73 4.27 8.88
C ARG A 79 15.19 4.33 8.46
N ARG A 80 15.47 4.45 7.16
CA ARG A 80 16.83 4.60 6.62
C ARG A 80 17.40 6.01 6.68
N ARG A 81 16.57 7.02 7.01
CA ARG A 81 17.00 8.41 7.18
C ARG A 81 17.36 8.75 8.62
N ARG A 82 17.01 7.90 9.58
CA ARG A 82 17.44 7.97 10.99
C ARG A 82 18.67 7.07 11.16
#